data_AF-A0A954NVC4-F1
#
_entry.id   AF-A0A954NVC4-F1
#
_cell.length_a   1.000
_cell.length_b   1.000
_cell.length_c   1.000
_cell.angle_alpha   90.00
_cell.angle_beta   90.00
_cell.angle_gamma   90.00
#
_symmetry.space_group_name_H-M   'P 1'
#
loop_
_entity.id
_entity.type
_entity.pdbx_description
1 polymer ?
#
loop_
_entity_poly.entity_id
_entity_poly.type
_entity_poly.pdbx_seq_one_letter_code
_entity_poly.pdbx_strand_id
1 'polypeptide(L)'
;MASRPHHYLVVDFEATCANDGSLHREEMEIIEVGVVMVDGESLELLSEFQSFVRPVRHPMLTDFCTELTSITQANVDRAPAFPEVVDRWKAWADAYGECVFSSWGQYDYNQLSQDCRYHRLAVPFLNE
;
A
#
# COMPACT_ATOMS: atom_id res chain seq x y z
N MET A 1 16.53 26.41 4.31
CA MET A 1 15.09 26.08 4.44
C MET A 1 14.81 25.00 3.42
N ALA A 2 14.32 23.83 3.83
CA ALA A 2 13.88 22.83 2.86
C ALA A 2 12.70 23.44 2.07
N SER A 3 12.72 23.35 0.74
CA SER A 3 11.57 23.72 -0.07
C SER A 3 10.41 22.80 0.29
N ARG A 4 9.19 23.33 0.35
CA ARG A 4 8.00 22.49 0.51
C ARG A 4 7.90 21.54 -0.68
N PRO A 5 7.55 20.26 -0.47
CA PRO A 5 7.23 19.34 -1.56
C PRO A 5 6.12 19.93 -2.43
N HIS A 6 6.16 19.65 -3.73
CA HIS A 6 5.04 20.00 -4.62
C HIS A 6 3.82 19.12 -4.37
N HIS A 7 4.05 17.85 -4.03
CA HIS A 7 2.98 16.89 -3.76
C HIS A 7 3.33 15.95 -2.61
N TYR A 8 2.32 15.57 -1.83
CA TYR A 8 2.40 14.47 -0.87
C TYR A 8 1.65 13.26 -1.42
N LEU A 9 2.31 12.10 -1.37
CA LEU A 9 1.75 10.80 -1.69
C LEU A 9 1.37 10.14 -0.37
N VAL A 10 0.14 10.34 0.08
CA VAL A 10 -0.32 9.84 1.39
C VAL A 10 -0.89 8.44 1.21
N VAL A 11 -0.32 7.47 1.92
CA VAL A 11 -0.65 6.05 1.79
C VAL A 11 -1.25 5.48 3.07
N ASP A 12 -2.08 4.46 2.88
CA ASP A 12 -2.67 3.62 3.91
C ASP A 12 -2.80 2.20 3.34
N PHE A 13 -2.24 1.20 4.03
CA PHE A 13 -2.27 -0.18 3.58
C PHE A 13 -2.98 -1.09 4.56
N GLU A 14 -3.85 -1.94 4.02
CA GLU A 14 -4.34 -3.10 4.75
C GLU A 14 -3.52 -4.33 4.38
N ALA A 15 -3.33 -5.23 5.35
CA ALA A 15 -2.53 -6.43 5.18
C ALA A 15 -3.19 -7.66 5.80
N THR A 16 -2.87 -8.85 5.28
CA THR A 16 -3.26 -10.12 5.89
C THR A 16 -2.82 -10.14 7.34
N CYS A 17 -3.70 -10.49 8.28
CA CYS A 17 -3.36 -10.55 9.71
C CYS A 17 -4.08 -11.70 10.43
N ALA A 18 -3.62 -12.01 11.63
CA ALA A 18 -4.24 -12.97 12.53
C ALA A 18 -4.01 -12.54 13.99
N ASN A 19 -4.92 -12.91 14.90
CA ASN A 19 -4.81 -12.63 16.34
C ASN A 19 -4.51 -13.89 17.18
N ASP A 20 -4.39 -15.06 16.55
CA ASP A 20 -4.15 -16.36 17.19
C ASP A 20 -2.71 -16.87 16.98
N GLY A 21 -1.87 -16.09 16.29
CA GLY A 21 -0.48 -16.45 15.97
C GLY A 21 -0.35 -17.38 14.75
N SER A 22 -1.42 -17.64 14.01
CA SER A 22 -1.36 -18.42 12.76
C SER A 22 -0.62 -17.71 11.62
N LEU A 23 -0.44 -16.39 11.73
CA LEU A 23 0.25 -15.55 10.75
C LEU A 23 1.29 -14.67 11.45
N HIS A 24 2.55 -14.82 11.05
CA HIS A 24 3.66 -14.01 11.57
C HIS A 24 3.76 -12.67 10.85
N ARG A 25 4.21 -11.63 11.55
CA ARG A 25 4.30 -10.26 11.01
C ARG A 25 5.17 -10.17 9.75
N GLU A 26 6.24 -10.96 9.69
CA GLU A 26 7.17 -11.05 8.56
C GLU A 26 6.58 -11.79 7.34
N GLU A 27 5.38 -12.34 7.51
CA GLU A 27 4.62 -13.05 6.49
C GLU A 27 3.38 -12.31 6.01
N MET A 28 3.03 -11.19 6.67
CA MET A 28 1.93 -10.32 6.23
C MET A 28 2.16 -9.86 4.79
N GLU A 29 1.08 -9.81 4.02
CA GLU A 29 1.03 -9.35 2.64
C GLU A 29 0.03 -8.20 2.54
N ILE A 30 0.35 -7.18 1.74
CA ILE A 30 -0.60 -6.10 1.43
C ILE A 30 -1.79 -6.71 0.68
N ILE A 31 -3.00 -6.38 1.13
CA ILE A 31 -4.28 -6.79 0.51
C ILE A 31 -5.11 -5.60 0.03
N GLU A 32 -4.77 -4.38 0.44
CA GLU A 32 -5.30 -3.14 -0.12
C GLU A 32 -4.23 -2.05 -0.16
N VAL A 33 -4.18 -1.35 -1.28
CA VAL A 33 -3.39 -0.14 -1.50
C VAL A 33 -4.35 1.04 -1.57
N GLY A 34 -4.40 1.85 -0.52
CA GLY A 34 -5.10 3.13 -0.49
C GLY A 34 -4.10 4.28 -0.59
N VAL A 35 -4.25 5.15 -1.59
CA VAL A 35 -3.33 6.27 -1.80
C VAL A 35 -4.08 7.51 -2.24
N VAL A 36 -3.71 8.66 -1.69
CA VAL A 36 -4.20 9.96 -2.14
C VAL A 36 -3.03 10.89 -2.49
N MET A 37 -3.21 11.66 -3.56
CA MET A 37 -2.29 12.70 -3.97
C MET A 37 -2.80 14.03 -3.40
N VAL A 38 -1.93 14.76 -2.70
CA VAL A 38 -2.28 16.01 -2.03
C VAL A 38 -1.36 17.13 -2.51
N ASP A 39 -1.95 18.29 -2.80
CA ASP A 39 -1.18 19.48 -3.16
C ASP A 39 -0.31 19.96 -2.00
N GLY A 40 0.96 20.26 -2.29
CA GLY A 40 1.95 20.62 -1.28
C GLY A 40 1.76 22.00 -0.64
N GLU A 41 1.02 22.90 -1.29
CA GLU A 41 0.77 24.26 -0.83
C GLU A 41 -0.62 24.41 -0.19
N SER A 42 -1.68 24.00 -0.89
CA SER A 42 -3.06 24.13 -0.44
C SER A 42 -3.51 23.02 0.51
N LEU A 43 -2.81 21.87 0.49
CA LEU A 43 -3.22 20.62 1.15
C LEU A 43 -4.56 20.07 0.66
N GLU A 44 -5.00 20.50 -0.52
CA GLU A 44 -6.20 19.97 -1.16
C GLU A 44 -5.93 18.59 -1.76
N LEU A 45 -6.94 17.73 -1.70
CA LEU A 45 -6.94 16.44 -2.38
C LEU A 45 -6.97 16.66 -3.91
N LEU A 46 -6.00 16.08 -4.61
CA LEU A 46 -5.91 16.15 -6.07
C LEU A 46 -6.49 14.91 -6.74
N SER A 47 -6.21 13.73 -6.21
CA SER A 47 -6.68 12.45 -6.78
C SER A 47 -6.50 11.31 -5.79
N GLU A 48 -7.16 10.19 -6.07
CA GLU A 48 -7.13 8.97 -5.28
C GLU A 48 -6.79 7.78 -6.19
N PHE A 49 -6.03 6.84 -5.64
CA PHE A 49 -5.78 5.52 -6.21
C PHE A 49 -6.12 4.47 -5.16
N GLN A 50 -6.92 3.49 -5.54
CA GLN A 50 -7.28 2.36 -4.69
C GLN A 50 -7.19 1.06 -5.49
N SER A 51 -6.63 0.02 -4.88
CA SER A 51 -6.68 -1.33 -5.42
C SER A 51 -6.57 -2.37 -4.32
N PHE A 52 -7.42 -3.38 -4.37
CA PHE A 52 -7.14 -4.63 -3.67
C PHE A 52 -5.94 -5.34 -4.30
N VAL A 53 -5.33 -6.21 -3.51
CA VAL A 53 -4.18 -7.03 -3.89
C VAL A 53 -4.47 -8.48 -3.53
N ARG A 54 -4.16 -9.41 -4.43
CA ARG A 54 -4.31 -10.84 -4.17
C ARG A 54 -3.07 -11.38 -3.43
N PRO A 55 -3.21 -11.83 -2.16
CA PRO A 55 -2.12 -12.44 -1.41
C PRO A 55 -1.75 -13.82 -2.00
N VAL A 56 -0.49 -14.22 -1.89
CA VAL A 56 0.05 -15.46 -2.45
C VAL A 56 0.71 -16.38 -1.42
N ARG A 57 1.12 -15.85 -0.26
CA ARG A 57 1.67 -16.62 0.87
C ARG A 57 0.53 -17.15 1.75
N HIS A 58 -0.44 -16.29 2.03
CA HIS A 58 -1.63 -16.56 2.83
C HIS A 58 -2.90 -16.20 2.04
N PRO A 59 -3.30 -16.99 1.02
CA PRO A 59 -4.39 -16.63 0.12
C PRO A 59 -5.77 -16.56 0.79
N MET A 60 -5.94 -17.23 1.93
CA MET A 60 -7.18 -17.26 2.69
C MET A 60 -7.10 -16.23 3.81
N LEU A 61 -7.97 -15.22 3.79
CA LEU A 61 -8.08 -14.25 4.87
C LEU A 61 -8.61 -14.94 6.13
N THR A 62 -8.07 -14.57 7.28
CA THR A 62 -8.65 -14.98 8.57
C THR A 62 -9.94 -14.21 8.83
N ASP A 63 -10.82 -14.76 9.67
CA ASP A 63 -12.02 -14.06 10.13
C ASP A 63 -11.64 -12.75 10.84
N PHE A 64 -10.59 -12.77 11.66
CA PHE A 64 -10.06 -11.58 12.32
C PHE A 64 -9.65 -10.48 11.32
N CYS A 65 -8.94 -10.84 10.25
CA CYS A 65 -8.52 -9.90 9.23
C CYS A 65 -9.72 -9.30 8.49
N THR A 66 -10.71 -10.13 8.16
CA THR A 66 -11.95 -9.69 7.51
C THR A 66 -12.75 -8.75 8.42
N GLU A 67 -12.88 -9.07 9.71
CA GLU A 67 -13.58 -8.23 10.69
C GLU A 67 -12.87 -6.89 10.93
N LEU A 68 -11.54 -6.89 10.97
CA LEU A 68 -10.74 -5.69 11.23
C LEU A 68 -10.75 -4.73 10.03
N THR A 69 -10.57 -5.25 8.82
CA THR A 69 -10.37 -4.46 7.59
C THR A 69 -11.65 -4.28 6.76
N SER A 70 -12.69 -5.07 7.06
CA SER A 70 -13.89 -5.24 6.22
C SER A 70 -13.63 -5.80 4.81
N ILE A 71 -12.40 -6.23 4.49
CA ILE A 71 -12.03 -6.81 3.19
C ILE A 71 -12.47 -8.27 3.15
N THR A 72 -13.28 -8.63 2.16
CA THR A 72 -13.78 -10.00 2.01
C THR A 72 -12.84 -10.86 1.16
N GLN A 73 -12.94 -12.19 1.30
CA GLN A 73 -12.23 -13.13 0.43
C GLN A 73 -12.50 -12.85 -1.07
N ALA A 74 -13.74 -12.50 -1.42
CA ALA A 74 -14.11 -12.20 -2.80
C ALA A 74 -13.43 -10.93 -3.36
N ASN A 75 -13.04 -9.98 -2.50
CA ASN A 75 -12.27 -8.80 -2.91
C ASN A 75 -10.87 -9.21 -3.35
N VAL A 76 -10.18 -10.02 -2.55
CA VAL A 76 -8.79 -10.42 -2.83
C VAL A 76 -8.69 -11.52 -3.89
N ASP A 77 -9.66 -12.42 -4.01
CA ASP A 77 -9.66 -13.48 -5.04
C ASP A 77 -9.63 -12.93 -6.46
N ARG A 78 -10.35 -11.83 -6.67
CA ARG A 78 -10.50 -11.14 -7.97
C ARG A 78 -9.47 -10.04 -8.19
N ALA A 79 -8.64 -9.76 -7.18
CA ALA A 79 -7.68 -8.68 -7.23
C ALA A 79 -6.49 -9.02 -8.15
N PRO A 80 -5.85 -8.00 -8.72
CA PRO A 80 -4.54 -8.13 -9.36
C PRO A 80 -3.47 -8.58 -8.36
N ALA A 81 -2.37 -9.12 -8.88
CA ALA A 81 -1.21 -9.47 -8.05
C ALA A 81 -0.44 -8.20 -7.64
N PHE A 82 0.28 -8.25 -6.51
CA PHE A 82 1.03 -7.11 -5.98
C PHE A 82 1.91 -6.38 -7.00
N PRO A 83 2.74 -7.06 -7.84
CA PRO A 83 3.55 -6.35 -8.84
C PRO A 83 2.74 -5.53 -9.84
N GLU A 84 1.57 -6.03 -10.27
CA GLU A 84 0.70 -5.32 -11.20
C GLU A 84 0.09 -4.07 -10.54
N VAL A 85 -0.25 -4.16 -9.24
CA VAL A 85 -0.76 -3.01 -8.47
C VAL A 85 0.30 -1.95 -8.31
N VAL A 86 1.55 -2.34 -8.00
CA VAL A 86 2.68 -1.41 -7.90
C VAL A 86 2.93 -0.71 -9.24
N ASP A 87 2.90 -1.42 -10.37
CA ASP A 87 3.08 -0.81 -11.69
C ASP A 87 1.97 0.19 -12.03
N ARG A 88 0.72 -0.15 -11.71
CA ARG A 88 -0.44 0.76 -11.87
C ARG A 88 -0.34 1.99 -10.99
N TRP A 89 0.06 1.81 -9.73
CA TRP A 89 0.24 2.89 -8.78
C TRP A 89 1.35 3.85 -9.23
N LYS A 90 2.49 3.33 -9.68
CA LYS A 90 3.59 4.14 -10.26
C LYS A 90 3.12 4.93 -11.48
N ALA A 91 2.46 4.28 -12.43
CA ALA A 91 1.95 4.96 -13.62
C ALA A 91 0.93 6.07 -13.28
N TRP A 92 0.12 5.88 -12.23
CA TRP A 92 -0.78 6.92 -11.72
C TRP A 92 -0.01 8.09 -11.07
N ALA A 93 1.00 7.79 -10.25
CA ALA A 93 1.80 8.80 -9.56
C ALA A 93 2.70 9.62 -10.50
N ASP A 94 3.18 9.02 -11.60
CA ASP A 94 4.05 9.67 -12.59
C ASP A 94 3.42 10.94 -13.21
N ALA A 95 2.08 11.07 -13.18
CA ALA A 95 1.37 12.25 -13.65
C ALA A 95 1.63 13.52 -12.80
N TYR A 96 2.16 13.38 -11.59
CA TYR A 96 2.37 14.46 -10.62
C TYR A 96 3.85 14.82 -10.41
N GLY A 97 4.77 14.07 -11.02
CA GLY A 97 6.21 14.27 -10.86
C GLY A 97 6.73 13.86 -9.48
N GLU A 98 7.71 14.60 -8.95
CA GLU A 98 8.28 14.30 -7.63
C GLU A 98 7.24 14.48 -6.52
N CYS A 99 7.09 13.45 -5.70
CA CYS A 99 6.19 13.42 -4.55
C CYS A 99 6.91 12.91 -3.31
N VAL A 100 6.43 13.30 -2.13
CA VAL A 100 6.93 12.80 -0.85
C VAL A 100 5.99 11.73 -0.32
N PHE A 101 6.51 10.51 -0.20
CA PHE A 101 5.82 9.40 0.45
C PHE A 101 5.49 9.76 1.91
N SER A 102 4.22 9.63 2.27
CA SER A 102 3.70 10.01 3.58
C SER A 102 2.76 8.91 4.07
N SER A 103 2.92 8.44 5.31
CA SER A 103 2.10 7.36 5.89
C SER A 103 1.74 7.65 7.34
N TRP A 104 0.80 6.88 7.90
CA TRP A 104 0.37 7.00 9.30
C TRP A 104 1.35 6.35 10.31
N GLY A 105 2.64 6.54 10.07
CA GLY A 105 3.74 5.98 10.83
C GLY A 105 4.58 4.99 10.03
N GLN A 106 5.47 4.27 10.73
CA GLN A 106 6.47 3.42 10.09
C GLN A 106 5.92 2.10 9.55
N TYR A 107 4.67 1.75 9.91
CA TYR A 107 4.08 0.46 9.55
C TYR A 107 3.97 0.30 8.03
N ASP A 108 3.32 1.23 7.34
CA ASP A 108 3.04 1.14 5.90
C ASP A 108 4.32 1.07 5.07
N TYR A 109 5.31 1.89 5.43
CA TYR A 109 6.63 1.85 4.82
C TYR A 109 7.29 0.47 4.98
N ASN A 110 7.26 -0.08 6.20
CA ASN A 110 7.87 -1.37 6.49
C ASN A 110 7.15 -2.50 5.76
N GLN A 111 5.82 -2.43 5.69
CA GLN A 111 4.98 -3.40 5.00
C GLN A 111 5.23 -3.36 3.48
N LEU A 112 5.26 -2.18 2.88
CA LEU A 112 5.63 -2.01 1.46
C LEU A 112 7.03 -2.57 1.18
N SER A 113 8.00 -2.27 2.04
CA SER A 113 9.37 -2.79 1.91
C SER A 113 9.40 -4.33 2.00
N GLN A 114 8.58 -4.92 2.87
CA GLN A 114 8.45 -6.36 3.02
C GLN A 114 7.86 -7.03 1.77
N ASP A 115 6.74 -6.53 1.27
CA ASP A 115 6.11 -7.05 0.06
C ASP A 115 7.01 -6.88 -1.17
N CYS A 116 7.62 -5.71 -1.35
CA CYS A 116 8.60 -5.48 -2.43
C CYS A 116 9.76 -6.49 -2.35
N ARG A 117 10.32 -6.73 -1.16
CA ARG A 117 11.39 -7.72 -0.97
C ARG A 117 10.93 -9.13 -1.33
N TYR A 118 9.72 -9.53 -0.93
CA TYR A 118 9.16 -10.84 -1.27
C TYR A 118 8.97 -11.00 -2.78
N HIS A 119 8.43 -9.97 -3.44
CA HIS A 119 8.17 -9.93 -4.88
C HIS A 119 9.39 -9.58 -5.73
N ARG A 120 10.56 -9.31 -5.12
CA ARG A 120 11.81 -8.91 -5.79
C ARG A 120 11.68 -7.61 -6.60
N LEU A 121 10.94 -6.66 -6.05
CA LEU A 121 10.75 -5.32 -6.58
C LEU A 121 11.60 -4.31 -5.82
N ALA A 122 12.02 -3.24 -6.50
CA ALA A 122 12.51 -2.05 -5.82
C ALA A 122 11.35 -1.38 -5.06
N VAL A 123 11.63 -0.84 -3.89
CA VAL A 123 10.64 -0.07 -3.13
C VAL A 123 10.37 1.25 -3.87
N PRO A 124 9.14 1.53 -4.31
CA PRO A 124 8.84 2.71 -5.11
C PRO A 124 8.81 3.98 -4.24
N PHE A 125 8.98 5.15 -4.86
CA PHE A 125 8.81 6.48 -4.25
C PHE A 125 9.77 6.80 -3.08
N LEU A 126 10.82 6.00 -2.92
CA LEU A 126 11.94 6.33 -2.04
C LEU A 126 13.06 6.90 -2.91
N ASN A 127 13.30 8.19 -2.74
CA ASN A 127 14.55 8.79 -3.17
C ASN A 127 15.62 8.42 -2.13
N GLU A 128 16.74 7.87 -2.59
CA GLU A 128 17.96 7.73 -1.77
C GLU A 128 18.50 9.11 -1.33
#